data_AF-A0A5A7NAB4-F1
#
_entry.id   AF-A0A5A7NAB4-F1
#
_cell.length_a   1.000
_cell.length_b   1.000
_cell.length_c   1.000
_cell.angle_alpha   90.00
_cell.angle_beta   90.00
_cell.angle_gamma   90.00
#
_symmetry.space_group_name_H-M   'P 1'
#
loop_
_entity.id
_entity.type
_entity.pdbx_description
1 polymer ?
#
loop_
_entity_poly.entity_id
_entity_poly.type
_entity_poly.pdbx_seq_one_letter_code
_entity_poly.pdbx_strand_id
1 'polypeptide(L)'
;MPDVPLDDLSLDDFAVKAPDVAQLLTFIDENGFRSLRARVVSHLGDGRDGTSPLEAETTAITQTHYETVDDLADLERWITRIKKAGRVAVDTETTGILPMHARLVGISLSVEAGAACYIPLRHRAADGLDFGNQNLKQIPVDQALKALKPILEDPAILKIGQNIKYDMVILANEGIHISPHDDTMLLSYVRDCGLHGHGMDELSRLHLGIETTPFKDVAGSGKKQVTFDLVPIDKATHYAAEDADITGRLWRLIKPMLPQAGLLQVYESIERPLVPVIAAMERAGIKVDRAELARLSAEFAASMERLEKDIHALAGESFNIGSPKQLGEILFDKMGLQSGKKGKSGALSTGVEVLETLAAQGHDLPEKVLAWRQVSKLKSTYTDALAKAINEKTGRVHTSFSMASTSTGRLSSNDPNLQNIPIRTAEGRKIRKAFIAEDGHVLLAADYSQIELRILAHMADIDALKTAFAKGVDIHALTASQVFDVPLDQMDSATRRRAKAINFGIIYGISAFGLARQLGIGRDEAKGLIDAYFKRFPGILTYMEETRKKAHETGHVTTLFGRRSMSWISMPKIPISGLLPNAPPSMPPFRAPPPISSSGR
;
A
#
# COMPACT_ATOMS: atom_id res chain seq x y z
N MET A 1 -36.26 -53.01 -4.51
CA MET A 1 -34.95 -52.32 -4.45
C MET A 1 -34.04 -53.01 -5.44
N PRO A 2 -33.14 -52.31 -6.15
CA PRO A 2 -32.19 -53.01 -7.03
C PRO A 2 -31.15 -53.72 -6.17
N ASP A 3 -31.21 -55.06 -6.12
CA ASP A 3 -30.23 -55.93 -5.47
C ASP A 3 -28.98 -56.04 -6.35
N VAL A 4 -28.13 -55.02 -6.30
CA VAL A 4 -26.81 -55.07 -6.93
C VAL A 4 -25.87 -55.81 -5.98
N PRO A 5 -25.36 -57.00 -6.33
CA PRO A 5 -24.42 -57.72 -5.48
C PRO A 5 -23.10 -56.94 -5.40
N LEU A 6 -22.70 -56.59 -4.17
CA LEU A 6 -21.42 -55.98 -3.84
C LEU A 6 -20.65 -56.99 -3.00
N ASP A 7 -20.02 -57.96 -3.67
CA ASP A 7 -19.54 -59.19 -3.04
C ASP A 7 -18.38 -58.98 -2.02
N ASP A 8 -17.77 -57.78 -1.99
CA ASP A 8 -16.61 -57.46 -1.16
C ASP A 8 -16.68 -56.08 -0.46
N LEU A 9 -17.86 -55.44 -0.39
CA LEU A 9 -18.02 -54.12 0.25
C LEU A 9 -19.07 -54.17 1.34
N SER A 10 -18.66 -53.88 2.57
CA SER A 10 -19.57 -53.67 3.69
C SER A 10 -20.12 -52.24 3.68
N LEU A 11 -21.24 -52.00 4.36
CA LEU A 11 -21.75 -50.63 4.56
C LEU A 11 -20.73 -49.75 5.32
N ASP A 12 -19.88 -50.34 6.15
CA ASP A 12 -18.85 -49.63 6.90
C ASP A 12 -17.73 -49.08 6.00
N ASP A 13 -17.52 -49.68 4.82
CA ASP A 13 -16.55 -49.20 3.83
C ASP A 13 -16.97 -47.87 3.18
N PHE A 14 -18.26 -47.53 3.28
CA PHE A 14 -18.84 -46.26 2.81
C PHE A 14 -18.96 -45.21 3.93
N ALA A 15 -18.48 -45.50 5.14
CA ALA A 15 -18.45 -44.53 6.23
C ALA A 15 -17.60 -43.32 5.83
N VAL A 16 -18.14 -42.12 6.02
CA VAL A 16 -17.44 -40.86 5.75
C VAL A 16 -16.27 -40.73 6.72
N LYS A 17 -15.04 -40.78 6.19
CA LYS A 17 -13.80 -40.59 6.97
C LYS A 17 -13.43 -39.10 7.01
N ALA A 18 -12.83 -38.67 8.11
CA ALA A 18 -12.23 -37.34 8.17
C ALA A 18 -11.11 -37.23 7.12
N PRO A 19 -11.00 -36.11 6.39
CA PRO A 19 -9.95 -35.94 5.39
C PRO A 19 -8.58 -35.81 6.06
N ASP A 20 -7.53 -36.30 5.40
CA ASP A 20 -6.17 -35.92 5.73
C ASP A 20 -6.01 -34.42 5.41
N VAL A 21 -5.92 -33.60 6.44
CA VAL A 21 -5.92 -32.14 6.34
C VAL A 21 -4.68 -31.65 5.60
N ALA A 22 -3.53 -32.30 5.79
CA ALA A 22 -2.30 -31.93 5.10
C ALA A 22 -2.39 -32.25 3.60
N GLN A 23 -2.94 -33.41 3.25
CA GLN A 23 -3.17 -33.79 1.85
C GLN A 23 -4.22 -32.89 1.18
N LEU A 24 -5.29 -32.56 1.89
CA LEU A 24 -6.36 -31.69 1.41
C LEU A 24 -5.86 -30.25 1.18
N LEU A 25 -5.09 -29.70 2.13
CA LEU A 25 -4.52 -28.36 2.00
C LEU A 25 -3.50 -28.28 0.87
N THR A 26 -2.68 -29.32 0.68
CA THR A 26 -1.75 -29.42 -0.45
C THR A 26 -2.51 -29.34 -1.77
N PHE A 27 -3.55 -30.15 -1.94
CA PHE A 27 -4.39 -30.14 -3.14
C PHE A 27 -5.05 -28.77 -3.37
N ILE A 28 -5.58 -28.15 -2.31
CA ILE A 28 -6.21 -26.84 -2.37
C ILE A 28 -5.22 -25.75 -2.79
N ASP A 29 -3.99 -25.82 -2.29
CA ASP A 29 -2.92 -24.87 -2.58
C ASP A 29 -2.42 -25.01 -4.02
N GLU A 30 -2.22 -26.23 -4.50
CA GLU A 30 -1.85 -26.52 -5.90
C GLU A 30 -2.90 -26.03 -6.90
N ASN A 31 -4.19 -26.08 -6.53
CA ASN A 31 -5.30 -25.66 -7.38
C ASN A 31 -5.73 -24.20 -7.17
N GLY A 32 -5.07 -23.48 -6.24
CA GLY A 32 -5.35 -22.07 -5.98
C GLY A 32 -6.73 -21.78 -5.38
N PHE A 33 -7.34 -22.72 -4.66
CA PHE A 33 -8.68 -22.57 -4.05
C PHE A 33 -8.62 -21.79 -2.73
N ARG A 34 -8.29 -20.50 -2.82
CA ARG A 34 -7.98 -19.63 -1.66
C ARG A 34 -9.09 -19.54 -0.60
N SER A 35 -10.35 -19.39 -1.02
CA SER A 35 -11.50 -19.32 -0.10
C SER A 35 -11.78 -20.66 0.58
N LEU A 36 -11.54 -21.77 -0.14
CA LEU A 36 -11.70 -23.11 0.42
C LEU A 36 -10.57 -23.43 1.40
N ARG A 37 -9.35 -22.99 1.10
CA ARG A 37 -8.20 -23.08 2.01
C ARG A 37 -8.48 -22.44 3.35
N ALA A 38 -8.94 -21.20 3.35
CA ALA A 38 -9.27 -20.48 4.58
C ALA A 38 -10.34 -21.23 5.40
N ARG A 39 -11.37 -21.77 4.73
CA ARG A 39 -12.41 -22.58 5.37
C ARG A 39 -11.86 -23.90 5.93
N VAL A 40 -11.02 -24.61 5.19
CA VAL A 40 -10.41 -25.87 5.63
C VAL A 40 -9.48 -25.62 6.82
N VAL A 41 -8.61 -24.60 6.76
CA VAL A 41 -7.76 -24.24 7.91
C VAL A 41 -8.59 -23.85 9.13
N SER A 42 -9.65 -23.06 8.94
CA SER A 42 -10.55 -22.63 10.02
C SER A 42 -11.31 -23.80 10.68
N HIS A 43 -11.75 -24.80 9.90
CA HIS A 43 -12.60 -25.88 10.41
C HIS A 43 -11.83 -27.15 10.80
N LEU A 44 -10.71 -27.41 10.15
CA LEU A 44 -9.95 -28.67 10.27
C LEU A 44 -8.50 -28.46 10.73
N GLY A 45 -8.07 -27.20 10.91
CA GLY A 45 -6.69 -26.85 11.25
C GLY A 45 -5.77 -26.77 10.03
N ASP A 46 -4.53 -26.33 10.22
CA ASP A 46 -3.52 -26.22 9.15
C ASP A 46 -2.75 -27.53 8.90
N GLY A 47 -3.19 -28.63 9.51
CA GLY A 47 -2.55 -29.95 9.41
C GLY A 47 -1.25 -30.08 10.19
N ARG A 48 -0.90 -29.14 11.07
CA ARG A 48 0.28 -29.23 11.93
C ARG A 48 -0.06 -29.84 13.29
N ASP A 49 0.75 -30.80 13.73
CA ASP A 49 0.74 -31.28 15.11
C ASP A 49 1.25 -30.16 16.04
N GLY A 50 0.36 -29.68 16.92
CA GLY A 50 0.68 -28.72 17.97
C GLY A 50 0.18 -27.30 17.69
N THR A 51 -1.13 -27.06 17.88
CA THR A 51 -1.66 -25.71 18.06
C THR A 51 -1.01 -25.09 19.29
N SER A 52 -0.54 -23.84 19.16
CA SER A 52 -0.02 -23.16 20.34
C SER A 52 -1.14 -22.96 21.36
N PRO A 53 -0.88 -22.97 22.69
CA PRO A 53 -1.91 -22.70 23.69
C PRO A 53 -2.69 -21.40 23.42
N LEU A 54 -2.00 -20.36 22.89
CA LEU A 54 -2.59 -19.08 22.52
C LEU A 54 -3.54 -19.16 21.31
N GLU A 55 -3.28 -20.06 20.37
CA GLU A 55 -4.12 -20.32 19.20
C GLU A 55 -5.38 -21.10 19.60
N ALA A 56 -5.25 -22.09 20.47
CA ALA A 56 -6.38 -22.83 21.02
C ALA A 56 -7.30 -21.92 21.86
N GLU A 57 -6.73 -21.05 22.70
CA GLU A 57 -7.48 -20.03 23.46
C GLU A 57 -8.24 -19.06 22.56
N THR A 58 -7.70 -18.74 21.39
CA THR A 58 -8.28 -17.75 20.47
C THR A 58 -9.43 -18.33 19.65
N THR A 59 -9.30 -19.57 19.20
CA THR A 59 -10.27 -20.24 18.31
C THR A 59 -11.46 -20.85 19.05
N ALA A 60 -11.35 -21.07 20.37
CA ALA A 60 -12.41 -21.63 21.20
C ALA A 60 -13.47 -20.61 21.70
N ILE A 61 -13.30 -19.32 21.41
CA ILE A 61 -14.19 -18.27 21.94
C ILE A 61 -15.53 -18.27 21.21
N THR A 62 -16.61 -18.53 21.97
CA THR A 62 -18.00 -18.55 21.45
C THR A 62 -18.85 -17.36 21.88
N GLN A 63 -18.40 -16.60 22.89
CA GLN A 63 -19.06 -15.41 23.40
C GLN A 63 -18.03 -14.33 23.72
N THR A 64 -18.40 -13.07 23.48
CA THR A 64 -17.56 -11.90 23.76
C THR A 64 -18.15 -11.05 24.89
N HIS A 65 -17.27 -10.42 25.66
CA HIS A 65 -17.62 -9.52 26.75
C HIS A 65 -16.91 -8.17 26.56
N TYR A 66 -17.68 -7.16 26.14
CA TYR A 66 -17.20 -5.81 25.92
C TYR A 66 -17.77 -4.86 26.97
N GLU A 67 -16.89 -4.11 27.62
CA GLU A 67 -17.23 -3.24 28.74
C GLU A 67 -17.00 -1.77 28.41
N THR A 68 -17.94 -0.89 28.82
CA THR A 68 -17.69 0.55 28.85
C THR A 68 -17.05 0.91 30.17
N VAL A 69 -15.86 1.51 30.14
CA VAL A 69 -15.11 1.94 31.34
C VAL A 69 -15.23 3.45 31.47
N ASP A 70 -16.20 3.89 32.26
CA ASP A 70 -16.54 5.31 32.45
C ASP A 70 -16.24 5.83 33.87
N ASP A 71 -15.57 5.03 34.70
CA ASP A 71 -14.99 5.45 35.98
C ASP A 71 -13.58 4.89 36.26
N LEU A 72 -12.89 5.50 37.22
CA LEU A 72 -11.49 5.16 37.55
C LEU A 72 -11.32 3.81 38.22
N ALA A 73 -12.33 3.28 38.92
CA ALA A 73 -12.21 2.00 39.60
C ALA A 73 -12.16 0.86 38.58
N ASP A 74 -13.01 0.95 37.56
CA ASP A 74 -13.01 0.03 36.42
C ASP A 74 -11.71 0.14 35.60
N LEU A 75 -11.21 1.36 35.39
CA LEU A 75 -9.93 1.59 34.72
C LEU A 75 -8.76 0.94 35.48
N GLU A 76 -8.69 1.09 36.81
CA GLU A 76 -7.63 0.49 37.62
C GLU A 76 -7.69 -1.06 37.61
N ARG A 77 -8.90 -1.64 37.54
CA ARG A 77 -9.06 -3.09 37.34
C ARG A 77 -8.41 -3.54 36.03
N TRP A 78 -8.66 -2.83 34.94
CA TRP A 78 -8.04 -3.13 33.65
C TRP A 78 -6.52 -2.93 33.66
N ILE A 79 -6.02 -1.84 34.27
CA ILE A 79 -4.59 -1.59 34.45
C ILE A 79 -3.92 -2.75 35.21
N THR A 80 -4.56 -3.25 36.27
CA THR A 80 -4.06 -4.38 37.06
C THR A 80 -3.98 -5.67 36.21
N ARG A 81 -5.00 -5.94 35.38
CA ARG A 81 -4.98 -7.08 34.44
C ARG A 81 -3.84 -6.96 33.43
N ILE A 82 -3.62 -5.78 32.88
CA ILE A 82 -2.56 -5.50 31.90
C ILE A 82 -1.19 -5.72 32.53
N LYS A 83 -0.94 -5.17 33.72
CA LYS A 83 0.31 -5.37 34.47
C LYS A 83 0.58 -6.85 34.74
N LYS A 84 -0.44 -7.61 35.12
CA LYS A 84 -0.32 -9.06 35.36
C LYS A 84 0.00 -9.83 34.08
N ALA A 85 -0.58 -9.44 32.95
CA ALA A 85 -0.39 -10.13 31.67
C ALA A 85 0.92 -9.75 30.96
N GLY A 86 1.49 -8.57 31.25
CA GLY A 86 2.67 -8.04 30.55
C GLY A 86 2.41 -7.69 29.08
N ARG A 87 1.14 -7.61 28.66
CA ARG A 87 0.74 -7.25 27.30
C ARG A 87 -0.68 -6.70 27.26
N VAL A 88 -0.99 -5.91 26.24
CA VAL A 88 -2.32 -5.37 25.96
C VAL A 88 -2.46 -5.05 24.47
N ALA A 89 -3.57 -5.46 23.86
CA ALA A 89 -3.99 -4.89 22.58
C ALA A 89 -4.65 -3.54 22.84
N VAL A 90 -4.24 -2.52 22.11
CA VAL A 90 -4.66 -1.13 22.29
C VAL A 90 -5.04 -0.55 20.94
N ASP A 91 -6.12 0.21 20.93
CA ASP A 91 -6.59 0.97 19.77
C ASP A 91 -7.15 2.32 20.22
N THR A 92 -7.10 3.31 19.32
CA THR A 92 -7.53 4.69 19.59
C THR A 92 -8.62 5.13 18.63
N GLU A 93 -9.72 5.59 19.22
CA GLU A 93 -10.84 6.13 18.47
C GLU A 93 -10.72 7.65 18.37
N THR A 94 -11.02 8.19 17.20
CA THR A 94 -10.68 9.59 16.89
C THR A 94 -11.67 10.30 15.98
N THR A 95 -11.55 11.61 15.86
CA THR A 95 -12.44 12.44 15.03
C THR A 95 -12.13 12.40 13.52
N GLY A 96 -11.15 11.63 13.06
CA GLY A 96 -10.80 11.57 11.64
C GLY A 96 -9.63 10.66 11.35
N ILE A 97 -9.33 10.41 10.07
CA ILE A 97 -8.33 9.41 9.64
C ILE A 97 -6.90 9.94 9.55
N LEU A 98 -6.68 11.25 9.68
CA LEU A 98 -5.36 11.88 9.63
C LEU A 98 -4.93 12.26 11.04
N PRO A 99 -3.91 11.58 11.62
CA PRO A 99 -3.69 11.64 13.06
C PRO A 99 -3.20 13.02 13.54
N MET A 100 -2.59 13.81 12.67
CA MET A 100 -2.18 15.20 12.99
C MET A 100 -3.34 16.21 12.98
N HIS A 101 -4.50 15.83 12.43
CA HIS A 101 -5.71 16.65 12.41
C HIS A 101 -6.81 16.12 13.33
N ALA A 102 -6.72 14.84 13.72
CA ALA A 102 -7.69 14.19 14.56
C ALA A 102 -7.49 14.51 16.05
N ARG A 103 -8.55 14.33 16.83
CA ARG A 103 -8.53 14.36 18.30
C ARG A 103 -8.87 12.98 18.84
N LEU A 104 -8.22 12.58 19.92
CA LEU A 104 -8.56 11.36 20.66
C LEU A 104 -9.99 11.48 21.23
N VAL A 105 -10.80 10.46 21.02
CA VAL A 105 -12.19 10.34 21.48
C VAL A 105 -12.32 9.26 22.54
N GLY A 106 -11.58 8.16 22.40
CA GLY A 106 -11.51 7.10 23.40
C GLY A 106 -10.41 6.10 23.09
N ILE A 107 -10.19 5.18 24.03
CA ILE A 107 -9.15 4.15 23.95
C ILE A 107 -9.80 2.81 24.26
N SER A 108 -9.55 1.79 23.44
CA SER A 108 -9.96 0.42 23.74
C SER A 108 -8.77 -0.45 24.12
N LEU A 109 -9.04 -1.43 24.99
CA LEU A 109 -8.01 -2.31 25.54
C LEU A 109 -8.52 -3.76 25.56
N SER A 110 -7.65 -4.70 25.17
CA SER A 110 -7.90 -6.13 25.32
C SER A 110 -6.68 -6.87 25.84
N VAL A 111 -6.87 -7.69 26.87
CA VAL A 111 -5.80 -8.50 27.48
C VAL A 111 -5.93 -9.97 27.11
N GLU A 112 -7.16 -10.45 26.91
CA GLU A 112 -7.53 -11.85 26.72
C GLU A 112 -8.53 -11.95 25.55
N ALA A 113 -8.48 -13.04 24.80
CA ALA A 113 -9.39 -13.24 23.67
C ALA A 113 -10.85 -13.28 24.17
N GLY A 114 -11.72 -12.52 23.53
CA GLY A 114 -13.14 -12.43 23.89
C GLY A 114 -13.45 -11.43 25.00
N ALA A 115 -12.46 -10.73 25.55
CA ALA A 115 -12.68 -9.72 26.58
C ALA A 115 -11.94 -8.42 26.25
N ALA A 116 -12.69 -7.33 26.15
CA ALA A 116 -12.15 -6.01 25.88
C ALA A 116 -12.97 -4.92 26.58
N CYS A 117 -12.42 -3.73 26.66
CA CYS A 117 -13.14 -2.55 27.10
C CYS A 117 -12.91 -1.37 26.18
N TYR A 118 -13.82 -0.39 26.28
CA TYR A 118 -13.69 0.92 25.68
C TYR A 118 -13.79 1.98 26.77
N ILE A 119 -12.85 2.93 26.74
CA ILE A 119 -12.77 4.06 27.66
C ILE A 119 -13.19 5.32 26.88
N PRO A 120 -14.46 5.76 26.97
CA PRO A 120 -14.92 6.99 26.33
C PRO A 120 -14.33 8.21 27.06
N LEU A 121 -13.76 9.15 26.29
CA LEU A 121 -13.07 10.33 26.84
C LEU A 121 -13.65 11.66 26.35
N ARG A 122 -14.05 11.75 25.08
CA ARG A 122 -14.50 13.01 24.45
C ARG A 122 -15.77 12.85 23.60
N HIS A 123 -16.68 11.95 23.96
CA HIS A 123 -18.00 11.88 23.32
C HIS A 123 -18.85 13.10 23.64
N ARG A 124 -19.72 13.46 22.70
CA ARG A 124 -20.67 14.58 22.73
C ARG A 124 -22.04 14.09 22.28
N ALA A 125 -23.09 14.83 22.62
CA ALA A 125 -24.44 14.52 22.18
C ALA A 125 -24.55 14.55 20.63
N ALA A 126 -25.30 13.60 20.07
CA ALA A 126 -25.37 13.35 18.63
C ALA A 126 -26.01 14.48 17.80
N ASP A 127 -26.75 15.39 18.43
CA ASP A 127 -27.35 16.57 17.77
C ASP A 127 -26.36 17.71 17.54
N GLY A 128 -25.12 17.60 18.07
CA GLY A 128 -24.04 18.57 17.86
C GLY A 128 -24.28 19.96 18.47
N LEU A 129 -25.41 20.14 19.15
CA LEU A 129 -25.86 21.37 19.78
C LEU A 129 -25.51 21.29 21.26
N ASP A 130 -24.31 21.76 21.60
CA ASP A 130 -23.81 21.84 22.98
C ASP A 130 -24.46 23.02 23.75
N PHE A 131 -25.79 23.09 23.70
CA PHE A 131 -26.61 24.02 24.48
C PHE A 131 -27.07 23.33 25.77
N GLY A 132 -26.09 22.81 26.54
CA GLY A 132 -26.26 22.45 27.94
C GLY A 132 -26.73 21.01 28.23
N ASN A 133 -25.97 20.34 29.09
CA ASN A 133 -26.42 19.26 29.97
C ASN A 133 -26.94 17.95 29.34
N GLN A 134 -26.17 17.32 28.46
CA GLN A 134 -26.07 15.85 28.52
C GLN A 134 -24.70 15.49 29.06
N ASN A 135 -24.59 15.38 30.39
CA ASN A 135 -23.39 14.86 31.06
C ASN A 135 -23.30 13.35 30.75
N LEU A 136 -22.75 13.01 29.58
CA LEU A 136 -22.34 11.64 29.27
C LEU A 136 -21.31 11.23 30.33
N LYS A 137 -21.57 10.11 31.03
CA LYS A 137 -20.63 9.57 32.03
C LYS A 137 -19.37 9.11 31.31
N GLN A 138 -18.25 9.76 31.61
CA GLN A 138 -16.93 9.54 31.00
C GLN A 138 -15.86 9.89 32.04
N ILE A 139 -14.70 9.25 31.96
CA ILE A 139 -13.57 9.60 32.80
C ILE A 139 -12.99 10.94 32.32
N PRO A 140 -12.68 11.90 33.21
CA PRO A 140 -11.96 13.10 32.81
C PRO A 140 -10.66 12.74 32.08
N VAL A 141 -10.48 13.31 30.89
CA VAL A 141 -9.40 12.90 29.95
C VAL A 141 -8.03 12.87 30.62
N ASP A 142 -7.68 13.93 31.35
CA ASP A 142 -6.37 14.03 32.03
C ASP A 142 -6.17 12.93 33.07
N GLN A 143 -7.24 12.49 33.75
CA GLN A 143 -7.16 11.41 34.74
C GLN A 143 -6.97 10.05 34.07
N ALA A 144 -7.72 9.77 33.00
CA ALA A 144 -7.56 8.54 32.23
C ALA A 144 -6.16 8.44 31.61
N LEU A 145 -5.70 9.50 30.94
CA LEU A 145 -4.37 9.55 30.32
C LEU A 145 -3.26 9.42 31.36
N LYS A 146 -3.38 10.08 32.52
CA LYS A 146 -2.41 9.95 33.63
C LYS A 146 -2.35 8.52 34.17
N ALA A 147 -3.48 7.82 34.26
CA ALA A 147 -3.54 6.44 34.71
C ALA A 147 -2.99 5.44 33.68
N LEU A 148 -3.26 5.67 32.39
CA LEU A 148 -2.81 4.82 31.29
C LEU A 148 -1.34 5.03 30.91
N LYS A 149 -0.82 6.25 31.06
CA LYS A 149 0.55 6.61 30.63
C LYS A 149 1.62 5.63 31.16
N PRO A 150 1.66 5.29 32.47
CA PRO A 150 2.64 4.33 32.98
C PRO A 150 2.64 3.00 32.24
N ILE A 151 1.47 2.41 31.94
CA ILE A 151 1.41 1.09 31.27
C ILE A 151 1.70 1.17 29.75
N LEU A 152 1.35 2.31 29.12
CA LEU A 152 1.60 2.53 27.70
C LEU A 152 3.08 2.83 27.41
N GLU A 153 3.79 3.44 28.35
CA GLU A 153 5.24 3.71 28.23
C GLU A 153 6.12 2.64 28.89
N ASP A 154 5.56 1.67 29.62
CA ASP A 154 6.32 0.63 30.33
C ASP A 154 7.03 -0.33 29.35
N PRO A 155 8.37 -0.45 29.40
CA PRO A 155 9.12 -1.37 28.55
C PRO A 155 8.80 -2.85 28.80
N ALA A 156 8.25 -3.21 29.96
CA ALA A 156 7.89 -4.58 30.32
C ALA A 156 6.51 -5.00 29.81
N ILE A 157 5.70 -4.07 29.30
CA ILE A 157 4.33 -4.33 28.81
C ILE A 157 4.32 -4.22 27.29
N LEU A 158 4.02 -5.30 26.57
CA LEU A 158 3.89 -5.25 25.11
C LEU A 158 2.55 -4.63 24.69
N LYS A 159 2.58 -3.56 23.91
CA LYS A 159 1.39 -2.99 23.27
C LYS A 159 1.18 -3.64 21.91
N ILE A 160 -0.03 -4.05 21.57
CA ILE A 160 -0.34 -4.72 20.31
C ILE A 160 -1.39 -3.87 19.61
N GLY A 161 -1.14 -3.45 18.38
CA GLY A 161 -2.10 -2.65 17.62
C GLY A 161 -2.23 -3.14 16.18
N GLN A 162 -3.27 -2.68 15.51
CA GLN A 162 -3.40 -2.81 14.06
C GLN A 162 -3.08 -1.45 13.45
N ASN A 163 -2.02 -1.34 12.64
CA ASN A 163 -1.53 -0.04 12.17
C ASN A 163 -1.19 0.91 13.34
N ILE A 164 -0.45 0.38 14.33
CA ILE A 164 -0.17 1.04 15.61
C ILE A 164 0.57 2.38 15.47
N LYS A 165 1.16 2.63 14.29
CA LYS A 165 1.69 3.94 13.89
C LYS A 165 0.65 5.05 14.10
N TYR A 166 -0.61 4.81 13.75
CA TYR A 166 -1.68 5.80 13.91
C TYR A 166 -1.87 6.16 15.38
N ASP A 167 -2.03 5.15 16.24
CA ASP A 167 -2.20 5.29 17.69
C ASP A 167 -1.01 5.97 18.34
N MET A 168 0.21 5.64 17.90
CA MET A 168 1.42 6.32 18.36
C MET A 168 1.39 7.82 18.09
N VAL A 169 0.91 8.26 16.93
CA VAL A 169 0.81 9.68 16.63
C VAL A 169 -0.25 10.36 17.49
N ILE A 170 -1.43 9.74 17.63
CA ILE A 170 -2.52 10.25 18.45
C ILE A 170 -2.10 10.38 19.91
N LEU A 171 -1.55 9.33 20.50
CA LEU A 171 -1.15 9.32 21.90
C LEU A 171 0.05 10.23 22.16
N ALA A 172 0.96 10.39 21.20
CA ALA A 172 2.06 11.33 21.35
C ALA A 172 1.60 12.80 21.30
N ASN A 173 0.46 13.10 20.66
CA ASN A 173 -0.18 14.42 20.75
C ASN A 173 -0.80 14.67 22.14
N GLU A 174 -1.10 13.60 22.87
CA GLU A 174 -1.58 13.60 24.26
C GLU A 174 -0.42 13.38 25.27
N GLY A 175 0.83 13.41 24.80
CA GLY A 175 2.03 13.30 25.65
C GLY A 175 2.39 11.89 26.13
N ILE A 176 1.92 10.85 25.45
CA ILE A 176 2.18 9.43 25.74
C ILE A 176 2.99 8.79 24.59
N HIS A 177 4.07 8.08 24.91
CA HIS A 177 4.94 7.42 23.93
C HIS A 177 4.88 5.90 24.05
N ILE A 178 4.10 5.25 23.20
CA ILE A 178 3.98 3.77 23.21
C ILE A 178 5.34 3.11 22.96
N SER A 179 5.77 2.25 23.87
CA SER A 179 6.88 1.31 23.67
C SER A 179 6.89 0.21 24.75
N PRO A 180 7.22 -1.05 24.44
CA PRO A 180 7.40 -1.65 23.12
C PRO A 180 6.04 -1.96 22.47
N HIS A 181 6.05 -2.20 21.16
CA HIS A 181 4.82 -2.47 20.40
C HIS A 181 4.95 -3.68 19.48
N ASP A 182 3.83 -4.27 19.06
CA ASP A 182 3.71 -5.13 17.89
C ASP A 182 2.57 -4.62 17.00
N ASP A 183 2.67 -4.84 15.69
CA ASP A 183 1.67 -4.41 14.70
C ASP A 183 1.15 -5.58 13.87
N THR A 184 -0.13 -5.92 14.02
CA THR A 184 -0.76 -7.06 13.31
C THR A 184 -0.82 -6.86 11.79
N MET A 185 -0.94 -5.62 11.33
CA MET A 185 -0.87 -5.29 9.90
C MET A 185 0.51 -5.66 9.35
N LEU A 186 1.58 -5.28 10.07
CA LEU A 186 2.96 -5.55 9.64
C LEU A 186 3.36 -7.00 9.81
N LEU A 187 2.86 -7.69 10.84
CA LEU A 187 3.02 -9.13 11.01
C LEU A 187 2.42 -9.88 9.81
N SER A 188 1.17 -9.55 9.44
CA SER A 188 0.53 -10.12 8.24
C SER A 188 1.29 -9.73 6.97
N TYR A 189 1.71 -8.47 6.84
CA TYR A 189 2.44 -8.00 5.66
C TYR A 189 3.75 -8.76 5.44
N VAL A 190 4.55 -8.98 6.49
CA VAL A 190 5.79 -9.74 6.39
C VAL A 190 5.53 -11.18 5.94
N ARG A 191 4.46 -11.80 6.43
CA ARG A 191 4.09 -13.20 6.16
C ARG A 191 3.52 -13.38 4.75
N ASP A 192 2.58 -12.53 4.36
CA ASP A 192 1.63 -12.78 3.27
C ASP A 192 1.64 -11.67 2.19
N CYS A 193 2.69 -10.83 2.15
CA CYS A 193 2.82 -9.73 1.19
C CYS A 193 2.49 -10.16 -0.25
N GLY A 194 1.46 -9.52 -0.83
CA GLY A 194 1.04 -9.73 -2.22
C GLY A 194 -0.04 -10.81 -2.41
N LEU A 195 -0.51 -11.46 -1.34
CA LEU A 195 -1.63 -12.41 -1.41
C LEU A 195 -3.00 -11.74 -1.28
N HIS A 196 -3.14 -10.84 -0.31
CA HIS A 196 -4.38 -10.17 0.08
C HIS A 196 -4.08 -8.81 0.72
N GLY A 197 -5.09 -8.05 1.12
CA GLY A 197 -4.88 -6.85 1.92
C GLY A 197 -4.57 -7.18 3.38
N HIS A 198 -4.08 -6.19 4.12
CA HIS A 198 -3.62 -6.36 5.51
C HIS A 198 -4.46 -5.55 6.51
N GLY A 199 -5.67 -5.14 6.10
CA GLY A 199 -6.64 -4.46 6.97
C GLY A 199 -7.32 -5.44 7.93
N MET A 200 -7.74 -4.96 9.10
CA MET A 200 -8.27 -5.81 10.17
C MET A 200 -9.47 -6.65 9.72
N ASP A 201 -10.45 -6.04 9.05
CA ASP A 201 -11.68 -6.73 8.59
C ASP A 201 -11.39 -7.89 7.62
N GLU A 202 -10.36 -7.74 6.80
CA GLU A 202 -9.93 -8.80 5.88
C GLU A 202 -9.21 -9.90 6.65
N LEU A 203 -8.30 -9.53 7.56
CA LEU A 203 -7.56 -10.47 8.39
C LEU A 203 -8.47 -11.24 9.35
N SER A 204 -9.45 -10.59 9.96
CA SER A 204 -10.45 -11.21 10.84
C SER A 204 -11.24 -12.29 10.09
N ARG A 205 -11.74 -11.96 8.90
CA ARG A 205 -12.46 -12.94 8.06
C ARG A 205 -11.58 -14.10 7.63
N LEU A 206 -10.33 -13.83 7.26
CA LEU A 206 -9.40 -14.85 6.76
C LEU A 206 -8.89 -15.79 7.86
N HIS A 207 -8.57 -15.26 9.04
CA HIS A 207 -7.90 -16.00 10.11
C HIS A 207 -8.83 -16.43 11.24
N LEU A 208 -9.92 -15.70 11.48
CA LEU A 208 -10.86 -15.96 12.56
C LEU A 208 -12.24 -16.41 12.04
N GLY A 209 -12.54 -16.17 10.76
CA GLY A 209 -13.89 -16.40 10.22
C GLY A 209 -14.95 -15.44 10.77
N ILE A 210 -14.51 -14.30 11.34
CA ILE A 210 -15.37 -13.30 11.98
C ILE A 210 -15.52 -12.09 11.06
N GLU A 211 -16.76 -11.72 10.78
CA GLU A 211 -17.12 -10.46 10.16
C GLU A 211 -17.19 -9.37 11.24
N THR A 212 -16.26 -8.42 11.20
CA THR A 212 -16.21 -7.28 12.13
C THR A 212 -17.28 -6.25 11.81
N THR A 213 -17.64 -5.45 12.81
CA THR A 213 -18.60 -4.36 12.69
C THR A 213 -18.03 -3.26 11.78
N PRO A 214 -18.64 -2.98 10.61
CA PRO A 214 -18.16 -1.92 9.73
C PRO A 214 -18.32 -0.52 10.35
N PHE A 215 -17.32 0.35 10.20
CA PHE A 215 -17.39 1.74 10.69
C PHE A 215 -18.66 2.50 10.25
N LYS A 216 -19.13 2.25 9.03
CA LYS A 216 -20.35 2.86 8.48
C LYS A 216 -21.63 2.52 9.25
N ASP A 217 -21.64 1.40 9.98
CA ASP A 217 -22.81 0.94 10.74
C ASP A 217 -22.91 1.67 12.09
N VAL A 218 -21.79 2.21 12.59
CA VAL A 218 -21.74 3.05 13.80
C VAL A 218 -21.76 4.54 13.49
N ALA A 219 -21.03 4.98 12.47
CA ALA A 219 -20.83 6.40 12.16
C ALA A 219 -21.63 6.89 10.94
N GLY A 220 -22.32 6.01 10.21
CA GLY A 220 -23.00 6.36 8.96
C GLY A 220 -22.06 6.47 7.75
N SER A 221 -22.58 6.96 6.63
CA SER A 221 -21.82 7.05 5.36
C SER A 221 -22.09 8.34 4.58
N GLY A 222 -21.13 8.69 3.72
CA GLY A 222 -21.22 9.86 2.84
C GLY A 222 -21.41 11.16 3.60
N LYS A 223 -22.32 12.02 3.15
CA LYS A 223 -22.59 13.32 3.80
C LYS A 223 -23.23 13.21 5.19
N LYS A 224 -23.77 12.04 5.54
CA LYS A 224 -24.39 11.77 6.84
C LYS A 224 -23.43 11.09 7.83
N GLN A 225 -22.19 10.80 7.40
CA GLN A 225 -21.18 10.24 8.27
C GLN A 225 -20.82 11.24 9.36
N VAL A 226 -20.88 10.81 10.62
CA VAL A 226 -20.46 11.59 11.79
C VAL A 226 -19.04 11.22 12.21
N THR A 227 -18.41 12.08 12.99
CA THR A 227 -17.13 11.78 13.65
C THR A 227 -17.38 10.93 14.90
N PHE A 228 -16.37 10.17 15.34
CA PHE A 228 -16.56 9.17 16.39
C PHE A 228 -17.03 9.75 17.73
N ASP A 229 -16.71 11.01 18.01
CA ASP A 229 -17.19 11.74 19.19
C ASP A 229 -18.71 11.97 19.20
N LEU A 230 -19.41 11.77 18.09
CA LEU A 230 -20.87 11.87 18.00
C LEU A 230 -21.55 10.48 17.97
N VAL A 231 -20.77 9.40 17.98
CA VAL A 231 -21.30 8.04 18.03
C VAL A 231 -21.81 7.76 19.46
N PRO A 232 -23.00 7.17 19.64
CA PRO A 232 -23.49 6.75 20.96
C PRO A 232 -22.51 5.81 21.65
N ILE A 233 -22.26 6.02 22.95
CA ILE A 233 -21.22 5.30 23.70
C ILE A 233 -21.44 3.78 23.68
N ASP A 234 -22.68 3.30 23.75
CA ASP A 234 -23.01 1.87 23.67
C ASP A 234 -22.52 1.22 22.36
N LYS A 235 -22.72 1.92 21.24
CA LYS A 235 -22.25 1.47 19.91
C LYS A 235 -20.75 1.62 19.75
N ALA A 236 -20.20 2.74 20.24
CA ALA A 236 -18.77 2.99 20.25
C ALA A 236 -18.02 1.94 21.05
N THR A 237 -18.54 1.53 22.20
CA THR A 237 -17.98 0.48 23.04
C THR A 237 -17.91 -0.84 22.28
N HIS A 238 -18.98 -1.26 21.62
CA HIS A 238 -18.97 -2.52 20.87
C HIS A 238 -17.93 -2.50 19.76
N TYR A 239 -17.93 -1.46 18.94
CA TYR A 239 -16.99 -1.29 17.81
C TYR A 239 -15.54 -1.25 18.29
N ALA A 240 -15.19 -0.33 19.18
CA ALA A 240 -13.80 -0.13 19.59
C ALA A 240 -13.24 -1.31 20.40
N ALA A 241 -14.08 -1.93 21.25
CA ALA A 241 -13.67 -3.11 22.01
C ALA A 241 -13.50 -4.35 21.10
N GLU A 242 -14.31 -4.48 20.05
CA GLU A 242 -14.12 -5.51 19.02
C GLU A 242 -12.78 -5.33 18.30
N ASP A 243 -12.43 -4.10 17.89
CA ASP A 243 -11.16 -3.81 17.22
C ASP A 243 -9.95 -4.23 18.09
N ALA A 244 -9.96 -3.91 19.39
CA ALA A 244 -8.91 -4.32 20.31
C ALA A 244 -8.86 -5.84 20.54
N ASP A 245 -10.02 -6.51 20.69
CA ASP A 245 -10.09 -7.97 20.86
C ASP A 245 -9.58 -8.70 19.61
N ILE A 246 -10.13 -8.37 18.44
CA ILE A 246 -9.74 -8.96 17.15
C ILE A 246 -8.27 -8.75 16.88
N THR A 247 -7.73 -7.54 17.12
CA THR A 247 -6.29 -7.27 17.01
C THR A 247 -5.48 -8.19 17.93
N GLY A 248 -5.87 -8.32 19.20
CA GLY A 248 -5.22 -9.23 20.13
C GLY A 248 -5.26 -10.70 19.69
N ARG A 249 -6.38 -11.14 19.12
CA ARG A 249 -6.54 -12.51 18.58
C ARG A 249 -5.68 -12.74 17.34
N LEU A 250 -5.67 -11.80 16.41
CA LEU A 250 -4.82 -11.85 15.21
C LEU A 250 -3.34 -11.94 15.59
N TRP A 251 -2.90 -11.18 16.58
CA TRP A 251 -1.52 -11.25 17.07
C TRP A 251 -1.17 -12.65 17.62
N ARG A 252 -2.06 -13.25 18.44
CA ARG A 252 -1.87 -14.61 18.99
C ARG A 252 -1.75 -15.68 17.91
N LEU A 253 -2.44 -15.49 16.78
CA LEU A 253 -2.36 -16.41 15.64
C LEU A 253 -1.13 -16.16 14.76
N ILE A 254 -0.90 -14.91 14.35
CA ILE A 254 0.08 -14.60 13.30
C ILE A 254 1.51 -14.58 13.86
N LYS A 255 1.73 -14.02 15.06
CA LYS A 255 3.08 -13.86 15.63
C LYS A 255 3.85 -15.18 15.73
N PRO A 256 3.27 -16.30 16.24
CA PRO A 256 3.97 -17.58 16.32
C PRO A 256 4.29 -18.22 14.96
N MET A 257 3.63 -17.80 13.88
CA MET A 257 3.87 -18.33 12.53
C MET A 257 5.14 -17.74 11.89
N LEU A 258 5.58 -16.54 12.29
CA LEU A 258 6.76 -15.89 11.69
C LEU A 258 8.07 -16.68 11.88
N PRO A 259 8.39 -17.22 13.08
CA PRO A 259 9.57 -18.06 13.27
C PRO A 259 9.53 -19.32 12.40
N GLN A 260 8.38 -20.00 12.32
CA GLN A 260 8.20 -21.20 11.49
C GLN A 260 8.44 -20.90 10.00
N ALA A 261 8.07 -19.70 9.56
CA ALA A 261 8.31 -19.23 8.20
C ALA A 261 9.74 -18.70 7.98
N GLY A 262 10.57 -18.55 9.01
CA GLY A 262 11.89 -17.91 8.90
C GLY A 262 11.83 -16.40 8.66
N LEU A 263 10.74 -15.76 9.05
CA LEU A 263 10.45 -14.35 8.75
C LEU A 263 10.53 -13.41 9.97
N LEU A 264 10.74 -13.97 11.17
CA LEU A 264 10.80 -13.20 12.41
C LEU A 264 11.85 -12.07 12.33
N GLN A 265 13.03 -12.36 11.76
CA GLN A 265 14.09 -11.36 11.63
C GLN A 265 13.67 -10.14 10.82
N VAL A 266 12.95 -10.33 9.71
CA VAL A 266 12.46 -9.22 8.86
C VAL A 266 11.55 -8.31 9.68
N TYR A 267 10.63 -8.90 10.43
CA TYR A 267 9.71 -8.13 11.26
C TYR A 267 10.45 -7.40 12.40
N GLU A 268 11.25 -8.11 13.19
CA GLU A 268 11.90 -7.55 14.39
C GLU A 268 13.01 -6.55 14.08
N SER A 269 13.75 -6.72 12.97
CA SER A 269 14.91 -5.87 12.65
C SER A 269 14.63 -4.76 11.64
N ILE A 270 13.54 -4.86 10.86
CA ILE A 270 13.21 -3.90 9.81
C ILE A 270 11.86 -3.23 10.08
N GLU A 271 10.77 -4.00 10.12
CA GLU A 271 9.43 -3.41 10.13
C GLU A 271 9.08 -2.76 11.47
N ARG A 272 9.22 -3.51 12.56
CA ARG A 272 8.86 -3.06 13.91
C ARG A 272 9.66 -1.83 14.35
N PRO A 273 11.00 -1.75 14.18
CA PRO A 273 11.76 -0.55 14.56
C PRO A 273 11.45 0.67 13.67
N LEU A 274 10.95 0.45 12.45
CA LEU A 274 10.64 1.54 11.51
C LEU A 274 9.35 2.29 11.89
N VAL A 275 8.39 1.63 12.54
CA VAL A 275 7.12 2.24 12.97
C VAL A 275 7.30 3.57 13.74
N PRO A 276 8.06 3.63 14.86
CA PRO A 276 8.22 4.88 15.61
C PRO A 276 8.99 5.94 14.83
N VAL A 277 9.89 5.55 13.91
CA VAL A 277 10.61 6.49 13.05
C VAL A 277 9.64 7.16 12.07
N ILE A 278 8.77 6.37 11.43
CA ILE A 278 7.76 6.91 10.51
C ILE A 278 6.75 7.77 11.26
N ALA A 279 6.26 7.34 12.43
CA ALA A 279 5.38 8.15 13.27
C ALA A 279 6.02 9.50 13.63
N ALA A 280 7.31 9.52 13.99
CA ALA A 280 8.05 10.76 14.26
C ALA A 280 8.20 11.64 13.01
N MET A 281 8.47 11.05 11.84
CA MET A 281 8.54 11.78 10.56
C MET A 281 7.20 12.42 10.19
N GLU A 282 6.09 11.69 10.35
CA GLU A 282 4.74 12.20 10.10
C GLU A 282 4.39 13.35 11.05
N ARG A 283 4.71 13.21 12.35
CA ARG A 283 4.52 14.28 13.35
C ARG A 283 5.35 15.51 13.08
N ALA A 284 6.61 15.35 12.67
CA ALA A 284 7.49 16.46 12.36
C ALA A 284 6.95 17.25 11.15
N GLY A 285 6.50 16.55 10.10
CA GLY A 285 6.01 17.17 8.87
C GLY A 285 7.08 18.03 8.15
N ILE A 286 6.69 18.63 7.03
CA ILE A 286 7.56 19.48 6.22
C ILE A 286 6.99 20.91 6.13
N LYS A 287 7.84 21.93 6.30
CA LYS A 287 7.43 23.33 6.18
C LYS A 287 7.25 23.67 4.70
N VAL A 288 6.16 24.36 4.40
CA VAL A 288 5.82 24.75 3.04
C VAL A 288 5.42 26.22 3.03
N ASP A 289 5.95 26.97 2.06
CA ASP A 289 5.64 28.37 1.85
C ASP A 289 4.26 28.51 1.20
N ARG A 290 3.28 28.93 2.00
CA ARG A 290 1.90 29.17 1.57
C ARG A 290 1.80 30.25 0.48
N ALA A 291 2.60 31.30 0.58
CA ALA A 291 2.55 32.42 -0.37
C ALA A 291 3.10 31.98 -1.73
N GLU A 292 4.20 31.24 -1.74
CA GLU A 292 4.76 30.69 -2.98
C GLU A 292 3.82 29.68 -3.63
N LEU A 293 3.16 28.81 -2.85
CA LEU A 293 2.13 27.91 -3.40
C LEU A 293 0.96 28.66 -4.03
N ALA A 294 0.47 29.74 -3.39
CA ALA A 294 -0.61 30.56 -3.93
C ALA A 294 -0.19 31.25 -5.23
N ARG A 295 1.04 31.79 -5.28
CA ARG A 295 1.61 32.40 -6.48
C ARG A 295 1.71 31.40 -7.63
N LEU A 296 2.22 30.20 -7.37
CA LEU A 296 2.31 29.12 -8.36
C LEU A 296 0.94 28.64 -8.84
N SER A 297 -0.05 28.53 -7.94
CA SER A 297 -1.42 28.16 -8.32
C SER A 297 -2.02 29.18 -9.30
N ALA A 298 -1.81 30.48 -9.07
CA ALA A 298 -2.26 31.54 -9.99
C ALA A 298 -1.52 31.49 -11.34
N GLU A 299 -0.19 31.27 -11.33
CA GLU A 299 0.63 31.13 -12.54
C GLU A 299 0.17 29.93 -13.41
N PHE A 300 -0.14 28.81 -12.76
CA PHE A 300 -0.66 27.62 -13.43
C PHE A 300 -2.08 27.84 -13.95
N ALA A 301 -2.95 28.53 -13.21
CA ALA A 301 -4.28 28.89 -13.69
C ALA A 301 -4.22 29.71 -14.98
N ALA A 302 -3.41 30.78 -15.00
CA ALA A 302 -3.22 31.62 -16.19
C ALA A 302 -2.64 30.83 -17.38
N SER A 303 -1.75 29.88 -17.12
CA SER A 303 -1.19 29.01 -18.17
C SER A 303 -2.21 28.00 -18.70
N MET A 304 -3.08 27.47 -17.84
CA MET A 304 -4.18 26.61 -18.24
C MET A 304 -5.18 27.36 -19.11
N GLU A 305 -5.56 28.58 -18.74
CA GLU A 305 -6.49 29.40 -19.55
C GLU A 305 -5.95 29.69 -20.94
N ARG A 306 -4.64 29.99 -21.06
CA ARG A 306 -4.00 30.19 -22.37
C ARG A 306 -4.04 28.92 -23.22
N LEU A 307 -3.63 27.79 -22.64
CA LEU A 307 -3.66 26.49 -23.34
C LEU A 307 -5.07 26.08 -23.73
N GLU A 308 -6.07 26.37 -22.88
CA GLU A 308 -7.47 26.09 -23.14
C GLU A 308 -7.99 26.90 -24.33
N LYS A 309 -7.65 28.20 -24.42
CA LYS A 309 -7.97 29.02 -25.60
C LYS A 309 -7.33 28.47 -26.87
N ASP A 310 -6.05 28.07 -26.81
CA ASP A 310 -5.36 27.47 -27.96
C ASP A 310 -6.03 26.15 -28.39
N ILE A 311 -6.40 25.30 -27.44
CA ILE A 311 -7.05 24.00 -27.70
C ILE A 311 -8.45 24.21 -28.31
N HIS A 312 -9.26 25.13 -27.77
CA HIS A 312 -10.58 25.43 -28.33
C HIS A 312 -10.48 26.03 -29.73
N ALA A 313 -9.48 26.88 -29.99
CA ALA A 313 -9.23 27.43 -31.32
C ALA A 313 -8.85 26.33 -32.33
N LEU A 314 -8.01 25.38 -31.94
CA LEU A 314 -7.64 24.23 -32.77
C LEU A 314 -8.80 23.25 -32.98
N ALA A 315 -9.68 23.10 -31.99
CA ALA A 315 -10.84 22.22 -32.06
C ALA A 315 -12.01 22.84 -32.85
N GLY A 316 -12.06 24.17 -32.97
CA GLY A 316 -13.17 24.91 -33.57
C GLY A 316 -14.40 25.06 -32.68
N GLU A 317 -14.36 24.57 -31.44
CA GLU A 317 -15.44 24.70 -30.46
C GLU A 317 -14.92 24.62 -29.02
N SER A 318 -15.75 25.06 -28.06
CA SER A 318 -15.48 24.92 -26.64
C SER A 318 -15.97 23.58 -26.10
N PHE A 319 -15.14 22.92 -25.30
CA PHE A 319 -15.47 21.67 -24.62
C PHE A 319 -14.63 21.51 -23.34
N ASN A 320 -15.01 20.57 -22.48
CA ASN A 320 -14.24 20.24 -21.29
C ASN A 320 -13.03 19.35 -21.64
N ILE A 321 -11.85 19.96 -21.67
CA ILE A 321 -10.56 19.30 -21.96
C ILE A 321 -10.24 18.19 -20.95
N GLY A 322 -10.72 18.33 -19.71
CA GLY A 322 -10.57 17.34 -18.65
C GLY A 322 -11.45 16.09 -18.83
N SER A 323 -12.45 16.13 -19.72
CA SER A 323 -13.35 15.00 -20.01
C SER A 323 -12.76 14.10 -21.10
N PRO A 324 -12.36 12.85 -20.79
CA PRO A 324 -11.82 11.93 -21.79
C PRO A 324 -12.81 11.64 -22.93
N LYS A 325 -14.12 11.69 -22.64
CA LYS A 325 -15.19 11.48 -23.60
C LYS A 325 -15.26 12.61 -24.62
N GLN A 326 -15.42 13.85 -24.17
CA GLN A 326 -15.51 15.00 -25.06
C GLN A 326 -14.23 15.19 -25.87
N LEU A 327 -13.06 15.03 -25.24
CA LEU A 327 -11.79 15.07 -25.97
C LEU A 327 -11.69 13.97 -27.03
N GLY A 328 -12.21 12.77 -26.76
CA GLY A 328 -12.25 11.67 -27.72
C GLY A 328 -13.13 12.00 -28.93
N GLU A 329 -14.31 12.58 -28.71
CA GLU A 329 -15.23 13.03 -29.77
C GLU A 329 -14.55 14.09 -30.67
N ILE A 330 -13.82 15.05 -30.10
CA ILE A 330 -13.04 16.04 -30.88
C ILE A 330 -11.97 15.36 -31.74
N LEU A 331 -11.08 14.59 -31.09
CA LEU A 331 -9.89 14.05 -31.74
C LEU A 331 -10.24 13.04 -32.85
N PHE A 332 -11.22 12.18 -32.60
CA PHE A 332 -11.42 11.01 -33.45
C PHE A 332 -12.66 11.14 -34.35
N ASP A 333 -13.74 11.72 -33.85
CA ASP A 333 -14.98 11.83 -34.64
C ASP A 333 -14.96 13.10 -35.50
N LYS A 334 -14.55 14.24 -34.95
CA LYS A 334 -14.53 15.52 -35.69
C LYS A 334 -13.25 15.73 -36.51
N MET A 335 -12.09 15.54 -35.89
CA MET A 335 -10.80 15.72 -36.58
C MET A 335 -10.38 14.49 -37.40
N GLY A 336 -11.09 13.36 -37.27
CA GLY A 336 -10.83 12.16 -38.04
C GLY A 336 -9.47 11.50 -37.78
N LEU A 337 -8.83 11.79 -36.63
CA LEU A 337 -7.54 11.20 -36.31
C LEU A 337 -7.71 9.70 -36.08
N GLN A 338 -6.79 8.88 -36.57
CA GLN A 338 -6.90 7.44 -36.39
C GLN A 338 -6.59 7.04 -34.95
N SER A 339 -7.60 6.56 -34.22
CA SER A 339 -7.41 6.08 -32.84
C SER A 339 -6.72 4.70 -32.83
N GLY A 340 -5.65 4.55 -32.04
CA GLY A 340 -4.95 3.26 -31.93
C GLY A 340 -5.57 2.26 -30.94
N LYS A 341 -6.39 2.69 -29.97
CA LYS A 341 -6.93 1.81 -28.90
C LYS A 341 -8.26 2.31 -28.30
N LYS A 342 -9.25 1.42 -28.16
CA LYS A 342 -10.46 1.63 -27.32
C LYS A 342 -10.12 1.35 -25.85
N GLY A 343 -10.62 2.18 -24.93
CA GLY A 343 -10.50 1.98 -23.49
C GLY A 343 -11.42 0.86 -22.97
N LYS A 344 -11.26 0.49 -21.68
CA LYS A 344 -12.06 -0.56 -21.03
C LYS A 344 -13.58 -0.30 -21.03
N SER A 345 -14.00 0.97 -21.17
CA SER A 345 -15.41 1.40 -21.23
C SER A 345 -15.99 1.48 -22.64
N GLY A 346 -15.23 1.10 -23.67
CA GLY A 346 -15.64 1.25 -25.08
C GLY A 346 -15.41 2.66 -25.67
N ALA A 347 -15.12 3.67 -24.83
CA ALA A 347 -14.71 5.00 -25.27
C ALA A 347 -13.31 4.99 -25.89
N LEU A 348 -13.07 5.83 -26.90
CA LEU A 348 -11.76 5.97 -27.54
C LEU A 348 -10.75 6.52 -26.52
N SER A 349 -9.58 5.88 -26.42
CA SER A 349 -8.60 6.20 -25.37
C SER A 349 -7.92 7.53 -25.67
N THR A 350 -8.03 8.49 -24.75
CA THR A 350 -7.24 9.73 -24.77
C THR A 350 -6.12 9.70 -23.73
N GLY A 351 -5.58 8.51 -23.43
CA GLY A 351 -4.46 8.36 -22.49
C GLY A 351 -3.18 9.07 -22.98
N VAL A 352 -2.24 9.33 -22.06
CA VAL A 352 -0.96 10.01 -22.36
C VAL A 352 -0.26 9.39 -23.56
N GLU A 353 -0.13 8.06 -23.60
CA GLU A 353 0.52 7.35 -24.71
C GLU A 353 -0.15 7.61 -26.08
N VAL A 354 -1.48 7.71 -26.13
CA VAL A 354 -2.21 7.95 -27.37
C VAL A 354 -1.96 9.38 -27.84
N LEU A 355 -2.06 10.34 -26.91
CA LEU A 355 -1.81 11.75 -27.22
C LEU A 355 -0.36 12.00 -27.63
N GLU A 356 0.62 11.35 -27.00
CA GLU A 356 2.04 11.45 -27.38
C GLU A 356 2.28 10.89 -28.78
N THR A 357 1.61 9.79 -29.13
CA THR A 357 1.70 9.21 -30.49
C THR A 357 1.12 10.18 -31.53
N LEU A 358 -0.04 10.77 -31.27
CA LEU A 358 -0.66 11.74 -32.18
C LEU A 358 0.18 13.03 -32.28
N ALA A 359 0.76 13.50 -31.17
CA ALA A 359 1.67 14.64 -31.18
C ALA A 359 2.92 14.35 -32.02
N ALA A 360 3.50 13.14 -31.91
CA ALA A 360 4.64 12.72 -32.73
C ALA A 360 4.31 12.60 -34.22
N GLN A 361 3.03 12.42 -34.58
CA GLN A 361 2.54 12.47 -35.96
C GLN A 361 2.36 13.91 -36.49
N GLY A 362 2.66 14.93 -35.68
CA GLY A 362 2.57 16.35 -36.05
C GLY A 362 1.22 16.98 -35.76
N HIS A 363 0.39 16.39 -34.90
CA HIS A 363 -0.88 17.00 -34.50
C HIS A 363 -0.72 17.93 -33.29
N ASP A 364 -0.96 19.23 -33.51
CA ASP A 364 -0.78 20.28 -32.49
C ASP A 364 -1.74 20.14 -31.30
N LEU A 365 -3.00 19.77 -31.53
CA LEU A 365 -4.01 19.71 -30.46
C LEU A 365 -3.65 18.68 -29.37
N PRO A 366 -3.28 17.42 -29.69
CA PRO A 366 -2.75 16.47 -28.71
C PRO A 366 -1.58 16.98 -27.87
N GLU A 367 -0.63 17.69 -28.48
CA GLU A 367 0.52 18.27 -27.77
C GLU A 367 0.07 19.32 -26.74
N LYS A 368 -0.82 20.24 -27.14
CA LYS A 368 -1.38 21.25 -26.24
C LYS A 368 -2.19 20.62 -25.12
N VAL A 369 -2.96 19.56 -25.39
CA VAL A 369 -3.73 18.83 -24.38
C VAL A 369 -2.81 18.14 -23.37
N LEU A 370 -1.69 17.54 -23.81
CA LEU A 370 -0.69 16.97 -22.91
C LEU A 370 -0.11 18.05 -21.98
N ALA A 371 0.25 19.20 -22.53
CA ALA A 371 0.73 20.34 -21.75
C ALA A 371 -0.33 20.82 -20.74
N TRP A 372 -1.59 20.96 -21.17
CA TRP A 372 -2.69 21.39 -20.30
C TRP A 372 -2.91 20.40 -19.15
N ARG A 373 -2.91 19.09 -19.43
CA ARG A 373 -3.05 18.04 -18.40
C ARG A 373 -1.90 18.04 -17.42
N GLN A 374 -0.67 18.29 -17.89
CA GLN A 374 0.49 18.41 -17.02
C GLN A 374 0.33 19.60 -16.06
N VAL A 375 -0.03 20.78 -16.56
CA VAL A 375 -0.22 21.98 -15.71
C VAL A 375 -1.43 21.81 -14.77
N SER A 376 -2.54 21.24 -15.26
CA SER A 376 -3.73 20.93 -14.46
C SER A 376 -3.42 19.98 -13.30
N LYS A 377 -2.61 18.94 -13.54
CA LYS A 377 -2.12 18.06 -12.48
C LYS A 377 -1.19 18.79 -11.50
N LEU A 378 -0.27 19.61 -12.02
CA LEU A 378 0.64 20.42 -11.19
C LEU A 378 -0.12 21.34 -10.21
N LYS A 379 -1.19 21.97 -10.70
CA LYS A 379 -2.07 22.82 -9.89
C LYS A 379 -2.90 22.03 -8.88
N SER A 380 -3.71 21.09 -9.37
CA SER A 380 -4.68 20.36 -8.53
C SER A 380 -4.03 19.43 -7.51
N THR A 381 -3.01 18.67 -7.93
CA THR A 381 -2.41 17.61 -7.10
C THR A 381 -1.33 18.13 -6.16
N TYR A 382 -0.70 19.26 -6.50
CA TYR A 382 0.42 19.77 -5.71
C TYR A 382 0.12 21.15 -5.15
N THR A 383 -0.08 22.20 -5.94
CA THR A 383 -0.23 23.54 -5.33
C THR A 383 -1.46 23.65 -4.43
N ASP A 384 -2.63 23.31 -4.96
CA ASP A 384 -3.90 23.48 -4.25
C ASP A 384 -4.04 22.45 -3.12
N ALA A 385 -3.67 21.20 -3.40
CA ALA A 385 -3.70 20.13 -2.41
C ALA A 385 -2.70 20.36 -1.27
N LEU A 386 -1.46 20.76 -1.54
CA LEU A 386 -0.48 21.07 -0.49
C LEU A 386 -0.93 22.26 0.33
N ALA A 387 -1.46 23.32 -0.29
CA ALA A 387 -1.93 24.50 0.44
C ALA A 387 -3.08 24.15 1.40
N LYS A 388 -3.98 23.24 0.99
CA LYS A 388 -5.06 22.71 1.83
C LYS A 388 -4.56 21.74 2.91
N ALA A 389 -3.48 21.02 2.65
CA ALA A 389 -2.89 20.06 3.58
C ALA A 389 -2.01 20.70 4.66
N ILE A 390 -1.78 22.02 4.64
CA ILE A 390 -1.07 22.72 5.71
C ILE A 390 -1.93 22.65 6.97
N ASN A 391 -1.39 22.02 8.00
CA ASN A 391 -2.00 21.96 9.32
C ASN A 391 -1.93 23.34 9.99
N GLU A 392 -3.07 23.82 10.47
CA GLU A 392 -3.20 25.17 11.05
C GLU A 392 -2.41 25.33 12.35
N LYS A 393 -2.23 24.26 13.13
CA LYS A 393 -1.54 24.31 14.42
C LYS A 393 -0.02 24.33 14.25
N THR A 394 0.50 23.56 13.30
CA THR A 394 1.95 23.40 13.11
C THR A 394 2.50 24.29 12.01
N GLY A 395 1.66 24.76 11.08
CA GLY A 395 2.08 25.46 9.87
C GLY A 395 2.80 24.54 8.86
N ARG A 396 2.68 23.22 9.00
CA ARG A 396 3.43 22.22 8.22
C ARG A 396 2.49 21.25 7.52
N VAL A 397 2.99 20.58 6.49
CA VAL A 397 2.28 19.49 5.81
C VAL A 397 2.72 18.16 6.42
N HIS A 398 1.74 17.35 6.80
CA HIS A 398 1.94 16.03 7.42
C HIS A 398 1.40 14.95 6.48
N THR A 399 2.29 14.32 5.72
CA THR A 399 1.90 13.18 4.86
C THR A 399 1.65 11.93 5.70
N SER A 400 0.85 11.00 5.18
CA SER A 400 0.72 9.65 5.73
C SER A 400 1.51 8.66 4.88
N PHE A 401 2.49 7.99 5.50
CA PHE A 401 3.24 6.90 4.89
C PHE A 401 2.56 5.56 5.17
N SER A 402 2.28 4.79 4.11
CA SER A 402 1.72 3.44 4.23
C SER A 402 2.84 2.40 4.15
N MET A 403 3.05 1.68 5.25
CA MET A 403 4.10 0.67 5.38
C MET A 403 3.72 -0.68 4.73
N ALA A 404 2.46 -1.10 4.85
CA ALA A 404 1.95 -2.38 4.32
C ALA A 404 1.09 -2.22 3.05
N SER A 405 1.59 -1.48 2.04
CA SER A 405 0.81 -1.15 0.84
C SER A 405 1.35 -1.73 -0.46
N THR A 406 2.67 -1.69 -0.67
CA THR A 406 3.27 -2.12 -1.93
C THR A 406 3.67 -3.59 -1.85
N SER A 407 3.67 -4.35 -2.95
CA SER A 407 4.18 -5.74 -2.93
C SER A 407 5.70 -5.84 -2.80
N THR A 408 6.40 -4.70 -2.82
CA THR A 408 7.87 -4.60 -2.87
C THR A 408 8.52 -4.25 -1.53
N GLY A 409 7.74 -3.94 -0.49
CA GLY A 409 8.28 -3.44 0.79
C GLY A 409 8.58 -1.94 0.81
N ARG A 410 8.30 -1.20 -0.26
CA ARG A 410 8.50 0.26 -0.29
C ARG A 410 7.36 0.97 0.42
N LEU A 411 7.72 2.03 1.15
CA LEU A 411 6.75 3.00 1.65
C LEU A 411 6.03 3.67 0.47
N SER A 412 4.72 3.85 0.61
CA SER A 412 3.98 4.82 -0.20
C SER A 412 3.60 6.03 0.65
N SER A 413 3.25 7.15 0.03
CA SER A 413 2.87 8.40 0.71
C SER A 413 1.56 8.92 0.13
N ASN A 414 0.64 9.31 1.01
CA ASN A 414 -0.69 9.81 0.67
C ASN A 414 -1.04 11.03 1.54
N ASP A 415 -2.08 11.77 1.12
CA ASP A 415 -2.71 12.87 1.86
C ASP A 415 -1.73 13.92 2.46
N PRO A 416 -0.84 14.53 1.65
CA PRO A 416 -0.67 14.40 0.20
C PRO A 416 0.50 13.47 -0.17
N ASN A 417 0.52 12.99 -1.42
CA ASN A 417 1.62 12.15 -1.92
C ASN A 417 2.89 12.98 -2.20
N LEU A 418 3.83 12.95 -1.27
CA LEU A 418 5.10 13.69 -1.36
C LEU A 418 6.15 12.98 -2.23
N GLN A 419 5.99 11.68 -2.49
CA GLN A 419 6.93 10.91 -3.31
C GLN A 419 6.83 11.25 -4.80
N ASN A 420 5.62 11.57 -5.28
CA ASN A 420 5.34 11.75 -6.70
C ASN A 420 5.54 13.20 -7.19
N ILE A 421 6.17 14.08 -6.40
CA ILE A 421 6.42 15.48 -6.81
C ILE A 421 7.48 15.50 -7.93
N PRO A 422 7.15 16.01 -9.15
CA PRO A 422 8.07 15.95 -10.27
C PRO A 422 9.40 16.67 -9.99
N ILE A 423 10.51 15.99 -10.31
CA ILE A 423 11.87 16.48 -10.02
C ILE A 423 12.51 17.15 -11.23
N ARG A 424 12.22 16.61 -12.42
CA ARG A 424 13.00 16.87 -13.64
C ARG A 424 12.43 18.00 -14.50
N THR A 425 11.17 18.36 -14.29
CA THR A 425 10.51 19.44 -15.03
C THR A 425 10.80 20.79 -14.37
N ALA A 426 10.81 21.87 -15.17
CA ALA A 426 10.98 23.22 -14.63
C ALA A 426 9.88 23.56 -13.60
N GLU A 427 8.63 23.23 -13.93
CA GLU A 427 7.49 23.45 -13.05
C GLU A 427 7.53 22.59 -11.77
N GLY A 428 7.99 21.34 -11.86
CA GLY A 428 8.20 20.49 -10.69
C GLY A 428 9.28 21.05 -9.75
N ARG A 429 10.37 21.60 -10.33
CA ARG A 429 11.39 22.32 -9.55
C ARG A 429 10.83 23.56 -8.86
N LYS A 430 9.91 24.30 -9.48
CA LYS A 430 9.24 25.43 -8.83
C LYS A 430 8.42 24.99 -7.62
N ILE A 431 7.63 23.93 -7.75
CA ILE A 431 6.87 23.37 -6.60
C ILE A 431 7.81 22.96 -5.47
N ARG A 432 8.96 22.36 -5.78
CA ARG A 432 9.96 21.98 -4.76
C ARG A 432 10.53 23.18 -4.00
N LYS A 433 10.62 24.36 -4.61
CA LYS A 433 11.07 25.58 -3.93
C LYS A 433 10.09 26.04 -2.84
N ALA A 434 8.82 25.64 -2.92
CA ALA A 434 7.86 25.92 -1.87
C ALA A 434 8.15 25.10 -0.59
N PHE A 435 8.92 24.01 -0.67
CA PHE A 435 9.37 23.28 0.52
C PHE A 435 10.60 23.98 1.08
N ILE A 436 10.44 24.56 2.27
CA ILE A 436 11.44 25.43 2.88
C ILE A 436 11.93 24.85 4.21
N ALA A 437 13.11 25.28 4.63
CA ALA A 437 13.61 24.96 5.97
C ALA A 437 12.91 25.84 7.02
N GLU A 438 12.93 25.38 8.27
CA GLU A 438 12.64 26.25 9.42
C GLU A 438 13.74 27.31 9.55
N ASP A 439 13.43 28.43 10.21
CA ASP A 439 14.44 29.46 10.46
C ASP A 439 15.62 28.87 11.26
N GLY A 440 16.84 29.24 10.88
CA GLY A 440 18.08 28.66 11.43
C GLY A 440 18.41 27.23 10.98
N HIS A 441 17.62 26.64 10.06
CA HIS A 441 17.84 25.29 9.54
C HIS A 441 18.12 25.30 8.03
N VAL A 442 18.58 24.16 7.51
CA VAL A 442 18.73 23.88 6.08
C VAL A 442 18.08 22.54 5.74
N LEU A 443 17.61 22.40 4.49
CA LEU A 443 17.14 21.11 3.97
C LEU A 443 18.32 20.32 3.40
N LEU A 444 18.57 19.13 3.94
CA LEU A 444 19.56 18.18 3.44
C LEU A 444 18.86 17.07 2.64
N ALA A 445 19.40 16.75 1.46
CA ALA A 445 18.95 15.62 0.66
C ALA A 445 20.07 14.58 0.56
N ALA A 446 19.78 13.35 1.01
CA ALA A 446 20.66 12.19 0.87
C ALA A 446 19.97 11.14 -0.02
N ASP A 447 20.62 10.75 -1.12
CA ASP A 447 20.06 9.83 -2.12
C ASP A 447 21.04 8.67 -2.39
N TYR A 448 20.50 7.45 -2.45
CA TYR A 448 21.30 6.29 -2.82
C TYR A 448 21.49 6.22 -4.34
N SER A 449 22.68 6.60 -4.79
CA SER A 449 23.06 6.61 -6.20
C SER A 449 22.91 5.21 -6.85
N GLN A 450 21.87 5.05 -7.65
CA GLN A 450 21.61 3.86 -8.47
C GLN A 450 21.52 2.56 -7.66
N ILE A 451 20.89 2.61 -6.47
CA ILE A 451 20.84 1.47 -5.54
C ILE A 451 20.33 0.18 -6.17
N GLU A 452 19.34 0.25 -7.06
CA GLU A 452 18.73 -0.94 -7.69
C GLU A 452 19.72 -1.68 -8.59
N LEU A 453 20.51 -0.96 -9.38
CA LEU A 453 21.55 -1.56 -10.21
C LEU A 453 22.68 -2.14 -9.36
N ARG A 454 23.02 -1.49 -8.23
CA ARG A 454 24.04 -1.99 -7.31
C ARG A 454 23.58 -3.28 -6.63
N ILE A 455 22.31 -3.34 -6.23
CA ILE A 455 21.69 -4.56 -5.69
C ILE A 455 21.67 -5.66 -6.75
N LEU A 456 21.28 -5.35 -7.99
CA LEU A 456 21.30 -6.33 -9.09
C LEU A 456 22.72 -6.87 -9.32
N ALA A 457 23.73 -6.00 -9.39
CA ALA A 457 25.12 -6.41 -9.57
C ALA A 457 25.62 -7.35 -8.46
N HIS A 458 25.14 -7.13 -7.23
CA HIS A 458 25.46 -7.97 -6.09
C HIS A 458 24.69 -9.30 -6.11
N MET A 459 23.36 -9.26 -6.26
CA MET A 459 22.47 -10.42 -6.21
C MET A 459 22.67 -11.40 -7.37
N ALA A 460 22.97 -10.88 -8.56
CA ALA A 460 23.23 -11.67 -9.76
C ALA A 460 24.73 -11.98 -9.95
N ASP A 461 25.57 -11.60 -8.98
CA ASP A 461 27.02 -11.85 -8.99
C ASP A 461 27.75 -11.40 -10.27
N ILE A 462 27.47 -10.17 -10.75
CA ILE A 462 27.95 -9.70 -12.05
C ILE A 462 29.23 -8.88 -11.90
N ASP A 463 30.38 -9.53 -12.05
CA ASP A 463 31.71 -8.91 -11.88
C ASP A 463 31.95 -7.66 -12.73
N ALA A 464 31.45 -7.66 -13.96
CA ALA A 464 31.56 -6.50 -14.86
C ALA A 464 30.87 -5.26 -14.27
N LEU A 465 29.68 -5.42 -13.67
CA LEU A 465 28.95 -4.32 -13.03
C LEU A 465 29.58 -3.93 -11.70
N LYS A 466 30.02 -4.92 -10.88
CA LYS A 466 30.75 -4.66 -9.63
C LYS A 466 32.02 -3.84 -9.87
N THR A 467 32.81 -4.22 -10.88
CA THR A 467 34.03 -3.51 -11.27
C THR A 467 33.73 -2.11 -11.79
N ALA A 468 32.70 -1.95 -12.63
CA ALA A 468 32.28 -0.65 -13.12
C ALA A 468 31.89 0.30 -11.97
N PHE A 469 31.11 -0.20 -11.00
CA PHE A 469 30.74 0.56 -9.82
C PHE A 469 31.92 0.90 -8.91
N ALA A 470 32.86 -0.02 -8.71
CA ALA A 470 34.07 0.20 -7.92
C ALA A 470 34.98 1.28 -8.53
N LYS A 471 35.01 1.36 -9.87
CA LYS A 471 35.78 2.37 -10.63
C LYS A 471 35.02 3.68 -10.85
N GLY A 472 33.80 3.84 -10.33
CA GLY A 472 32.98 5.03 -10.52
C GLY A 472 32.50 5.26 -11.96
N VAL A 473 32.50 4.22 -12.79
CA VAL A 473 32.05 4.30 -14.19
C VAL A 473 30.53 4.47 -14.23
N ASP A 474 30.04 5.43 -15.02
CA ASP A 474 28.60 5.52 -15.27
C ASP A 474 28.15 4.35 -16.15
N ILE A 475 27.50 3.37 -15.53
CA ILE A 475 26.97 2.19 -16.22
C ILE A 475 25.95 2.59 -17.28
N HIS A 476 25.17 3.65 -17.06
CA HIS A 476 24.23 4.10 -18.07
C HIS A 476 24.91 4.57 -19.34
N ALA A 477 25.94 5.40 -19.19
CA ALA A 477 26.75 5.86 -20.31
C ALA A 477 27.56 4.71 -20.93
N LEU A 478 28.07 3.77 -20.12
CA LEU A 478 28.81 2.61 -20.61
C LEU A 478 27.92 1.72 -21.50
N THR A 479 26.70 1.41 -21.05
CA THR A 479 25.74 0.67 -21.86
C THR A 479 25.34 1.48 -23.09
N ALA A 480 25.07 2.78 -22.93
CA ALA A 480 24.71 3.66 -24.03
C ALA A 480 25.77 3.65 -25.13
N SER A 481 27.04 3.78 -24.74
CA SER A 481 28.15 3.92 -25.66
C SER A 481 28.29 2.69 -26.55
N GLN A 482 28.07 1.50 -25.97
CA GLN A 482 28.16 0.24 -26.68
C GLN A 482 26.89 -0.13 -27.43
N VAL A 483 25.72 0.35 -26.99
CA VAL A 483 24.42 0.09 -27.64
C VAL A 483 24.18 1.02 -28.83
N PHE A 484 24.61 2.27 -28.74
CA PHE A 484 24.45 3.28 -29.79
C PHE A 484 25.71 3.51 -30.61
N ASP A 485 26.80 2.81 -30.31
CA ASP A 485 28.13 2.99 -30.93
C ASP A 485 28.64 4.44 -30.88
N VAL A 486 28.35 5.13 -29.76
CA VAL A 486 28.76 6.52 -29.51
C VAL A 486 29.79 6.54 -28.38
N PRO A 487 31.02 7.03 -28.57
CA PRO A 487 31.99 7.19 -27.51
C PRO A 487 31.44 7.98 -26.29
N LEU A 488 31.83 7.59 -25.08
CA LEU A 488 31.34 8.18 -23.82
C LEU A 488 31.47 9.70 -23.75
N ASP A 489 32.55 10.23 -24.30
CA ASP A 489 32.92 11.64 -24.38
C ASP A 489 32.10 12.43 -25.43
N GLN A 490 31.49 11.74 -26.39
CA GLN A 490 30.69 12.33 -27.46
C GLN A 490 29.17 12.21 -27.22
N MET A 491 28.78 11.69 -26.05
CA MET A 491 27.37 11.40 -25.77
C MET A 491 26.60 12.62 -25.27
N ASP A 492 25.61 13.05 -26.05
CA ASP A 492 24.69 14.11 -25.64
C ASP A 492 23.73 13.66 -24.50
N SER A 493 23.10 14.64 -23.84
CA SER A 493 22.19 14.42 -22.71
C SER A 493 20.91 13.65 -23.09
N ALA A 494 20.40 13.81 -24.31
CA ALA A 494 19.20 13.14 -24.80
C ALA A 494 19.48 11.66 -25.11
N THR A 495 20.64 11.34 -25.68
CA THR A 495 21.15 9.99 -25.95
C THR A 495 21.40 9.24 -24.65
N ARG A 496 22.04 9.88 -23.66
CA ARG A 496 22.20 9.31 -22.30
C ARG A 496 20.86 9.05 -21.62
N ARG A 497 19.85 9.90 -21.82
CA ARG A 497 18.49 9.70 -21.28
C ARG A 497 17.79 8.49 -21.89
N ARG A 498 17.88 8.33 -23.21
CA ARG A 498 17.37 7.15 -23.92
C ARG A 498 18.05 5.87 -23.43
N ALA A 499 19.37 5.89 -23.27
CA ALA A 499 20.10 4.74 -22.72
C ALA A 499 19.74 4.39 -21.28
N LYS A 500 19.50 5.40 -20.44
CA LYS A 500 19.00 5.18 -19.08
C LYS A 500 17.62 4.51 -19.11
N ALA A 501 16.73 4.97 -19.99
CA ALA A 501 15.42 4.35 -20.20
C ALA A 501 15.53 2.90 -20.70
N ILE A 502 16.47 2.61 -21.61
CA ILE A 502 16.78 1.25 -22.06
C ILE A 502 17.24 0.38 -20.89
N ASN A 503 18.26 0.82 -20.15
CA ASN A 503 18.83 0.06 -19.05
C ASN A 503 17.77 -0.30 -18.01
N PHE A 504 17.01 0.69 -17.55
CA PHE A 504 15.92 0.42 -16.63
C PHE A 504 14.84 -0.43 -17.28
N GLY A 505 14.46 -0.18 -18.54
CA GLY A 505 13.50 -1.00 -19.26
C GLY A 505 13.89 -2.48 -19.27
N ILE A 506 15.12 -2.81 -19.69
CA ILE A 506 15.62 -4.19 -19.78
C ILE A 506 15.77 -4.81 -18.38
N ILE A 507 16.25 -4.05 -17.40
CA ILE A 507 16.31 -4.47 -15.99
C ILE A 507 14.94 -4.53 -15.35
N TYR A 508 13.89 -3.96 -15.97
CA TYR A 508 12.47 -4.16 -15.68
C TYR A 508 11.82 -5.13 -16.68
N GLY A 509 12.65 -5.90 -17.42
CA GLY A 509 12.32 -6.86 -18.48
C GLY A 509 11.12 -6.47 -19.32
N ILE A 510 11.19 -5.23 -19.77
CA ILE A 510 10.43 -4.73 -20.89
C ILE A 510 10.59 -5.70 -22.07
N SER A 511 9.49 -5.97 -22.78
CA SER A 511 9.57 -6.75 -24.01
C SER A 511 10.20 -5.93 -25.13
N ALA A 512 10.70 -6.57 -26.18
CA ALA A 512 11.13 -5.88 -27.40
C ALA A 512 10.05 -4.95 -27.97
N PHE A 513 8.77 -5.36 -27.86
CA PHE A 513 7.64 -4.51 -28.23
C PHE A 513 7.51 -3.27 -27.33
N GLY A 514 7.62 -3.46 -26.01
CA GLY A 514 7.56 -2.36 -25.05
C GLY A 514 8.72 -1.37 -25.24
N LEU A 515 9.92 -1.88 -25.50
CA LEU A 515 11.12 -1.08 -25.73
C LEU A 515 11.05 -0.32 -27.05
N ALA A 516 10.63 -0.98 -28.14
CA ALA A 516 10.38 -0.36 -29.43
C ALA A 516 9.42 0.83 -29.31
N ARG A 517 8.33 0.64 -28.55
CA ARG A 517 7.34 1.69 -28.28
C ARG A 517 7.91 2.85 -27.47
N GLN A 518 8.75 2.57 -26.46
CA GLN A 518 9.33 3.60 -25.61
C GLN A 518 10.40 4.44 -26.34
N LEU A 519 11.10 3.84 -27.31
CA LEU A 519 12.18 4.50 -28.06
C LEU A 519 11.74 5.05 -29.42
N GLY A 520 10.56 4.66 -29.91
CA GLY A 520 10.09 5.01 -31.24
C GLY A 520 10.86 4.31 -32.36
N ILE A 521 11.36 3.10 -32.12
CA ILE A 521 12.18 2.33 -33.08
C ILE A 521 11.48 1.06 -33.56
N GLY A 522 12.06 0.39 -34.56
CA GLY A 522 11.56 -0.90 -35.06
C GLY A 522 11.63 -2.01 -34.01
N ARG A 523 10.71 -2.99 -34.06
CA ARG A 523 10.70 -4.13 -33.12
C ARG A 523 11.99 -4.96 -33.20
N ASP A 524 12.49 -5.20 -34.40
CA ASP A 524 13.70 -6.00 -34.61
C ASP A 524 14.94 -5.26 -34.12
N GLU A 525 14.99 -3.95 -34.31
CA GLU A 525 16.03 -3.08 -33.74
C GLU A 525 16.01 -3.14 -32.21
N ALA A 526 14.84 -2.95 -31.59
CA ALA A 526 14.69 -3.04 -30.13
C ALA A 526 15.08 -4.43 -29.59
N LYS A 527 14.75 -5.51 -30.30
CA LYS A 527 15.20 -6.86 -29.97
C LYS A 527 16.73 -6.96 -30.05
N GLY A 528 17.35 -6.43 -31.10
CA GLY A 528 18.80 -6.35 -31.24
C GLY A 528 19.48 -5.66 -30.06
N LEU A 529 18.90 -4.55 -29.56
CA LEU A 529 19.43 -3.84 -28.38
C LEU A 529 19.35 -4.72 -27.11
N ILE A 530 18.24 -5.45 -26.92
CA ILE A 530 18.07 -6.37 -25.78
C ILE A 530 19.07 -7.53 -25.86
N ASP A 531 19.21 -8.14 -27.03
CA ASP A 531 20.10 -9.28 -27.25
C ASP A 531 21.57 -8.86 -27.05
N ALA A 532 21.97 -7.69 -27.56
CA ALA A 532 23.30 -7.12 -27.33
C ALA A 532 23.56 -6.85 -25.84
N TYR A 533 22.56 -6.36 -25.11
CA TYR A 533 22.65 -6.12 -23.67
C TYR A 533 22.89 -7.42 -22.89
N PHE A 534 22.10 -8.47 -23.13
CA PHE A 534 22.27 -9.76 -22.45
C PHE A 534 23.55 -10.48 -22.86
N LYS A 535 24.00 -10.34 -24.11
CA LYS A 535 25.31 -10.85 -24.55
C LYS A 535 26.46 -10.20 -23.77
N ARG A 536 26.32 -8.92 -23.40
CA ARG A 536 27.32 -8.19 -22.61
C ARG A 536 27.26 -8.53 -21.12
N PHE A 537 26.06 -8.69 -20.58
CA PHE A 537 25.83 -9.00 -19.17
C PHE A 537 25.06 -10.31 -19.01
N PRO A 538 25.68 -11.46 -19.35
CA PRO A 538 24.99 -12.76 -19.36
C PRO A 538 24.44 -13.14 -17.98
N GLY A 539 25.14 -12.76 -16.90
CA GLY A 539 24.71 -13.02 -15.53
C GLY A 539 23.34 -12.41 -15.17
N ILE A 540 22.91 -11.33 -15.84
CA ILE A 540 21.56 -10.77 -15.65
C ILE A 540 20.51 -11.77 -16.15
N LEU A 541 20.70 -12.34 -17.34
CA LEU A 541 19.76 -13.28 -17.92
C LEU A 541 19.68 -14.57 -17.09
N THR A 542 20.84 -15.11 -16.70
CA THR A 542 20.93 -16.29 -15.81
C THR A 542 20.17 -16.06 -14.52
N TYR A 543 20.42 -14.93 -13.84
CA TYR A 543 19.72 -14.58 -12.61
C TYR A 543 18.20 -14.46 -12.81
N MET A 544 17.74 -13.87 -13.91
CA MET A 544 16.31 -13.75 -14.23
C MET A 544 15.65 -15.12 -14.46
N GLU A 545 16.34 -16.07 -15.10
CA GLU A 545 15.85 -17.43 -15.33
C GLU A 545 15.80 -18.25 -14.04
N GLU A 546 16.88 -18.23 -13.26
CA GLU A 546 16.97 -18.93 -11.97
C GLU A 546 15.94 -18.41 -10.97
N THR A 547 15.77 -17.08 -10.88
CA THR A 547 14.79 -16.46 -9.99
C THR A 547 13.36 -16.88 -10.36
N ARG A 548 13.04 -16.96 -11.67
CA ARG A 548 11.72 -17.45 -12.13
C ARG A 548 11.49 -18.90 -11.77
N LYS A 549 12.49 -19.75 -12.00
CA LYS A 549 12.43 -21.17 -11.64
C LYS A 549 12.18 -21.34 -10.14
N LYS A 550 12.99 -20.67 -9.30
CA LYS A 550 12.85 -20.71 -7.84
C LYS A 550 11.50 -20.17 -7.36
N ALA A 551 10.98 -19.11 -7.98
CA ALA A 551 9.67 -18.57 -7.63
C ALA A 551 8.53 -19.57 -7.91
N HIS A 552 8.62 -20.31 -9.03
CA HIS A 552 7.67 -21.35 -9.37
C HIS A 552 7.72 -22.54 -8.39
N GLU A 553 8.92 -22.93 -7.96
CA GLU A 553 9.13 -24.04 -7.01
C GLU A 553 8.72 -23.68 -5.58
N THR A 554 9.08 -22.49 -5.10
CA THR A 554 8.93 -22.11 -3.67
C THR A 554 7.67 -21.33 -3.37
N GLY A 555 6.98 -20.90 -4.41
CA GLY A 555 5.79 -20.09 -4.26
C GLY A 555 6.05 -18.66 -3.80
N HIS A 556 7.27 -18.13 -3.93
CA HIS A 556 7.61 -16.74 -3.60
C HIS A 556 8.98 -16.30 -4.13
N VAL A 557 9.25 -14.99 -4.07
CA VAL A 557 10.60 -14.42 -4.22
C VAL A 557 11.09 -13.83 -2.91
N THR A 558 12.40 -13.81 -2.68
CA THR A 558 13.01 -13.35 -1.43
C THR A 558 14.05 -12.26 -1.68
N THR A 559 14.12 -11.25 -0.80
CA THR A 559 15.15 -10.20 -0.82
C THR A 559 16.41 -10.61 -0.05
N LEU A 560 17.49 -9.80 -0.12
CA LEU A 560 18.75 -10.06 0.61
C LEU A 560 18.57 -10.27 2.13
N PHE A 561 17.60 -9.60 2.75
CA PHE A 561 17.33 -9.70 4.18
C PHE A 561 16.20 -10.66 4.54
N GLY A 562 15.72 -11.48 3.59
CA GLY A 562 14.73 -12.53 3.87
C GLY A 562 13.26 -12.12 3.69
N ARG A 563 12.94 -10.87 3.32
CA ARG A 563 11.54 -10.49 3.00
C ARG A 563 11.03 -11.32 1.83
N ARG A 564 9.81 -11.85 1.95
CA ARG A 564 9.11 -12.58 0.87
C ARG A 564 8.08 -11.71 0.16
N SER A 565 7.84 -12.02 -1.11
CA SER A 565 6.74 -11.46 -1.89
C SER A 565 6.07 -12.55 -2.73
N MET A 566 4.74 -12.64 -2.61
CA MET A 566 3.93 -13.67 -3.27
C MET A 566 3.32 -13.19 -4.58
N SER A 567 3.63 -11.97 -5.02
CA SER A 567 3.03 -11.35 -6.21
C SER A 567 3.32 -12.06 -7.54
N TRP A 568 4.06 -13.17 -7.55
CA TRP A 568 4.24 -14.02 -8.73
C TRP A 568 2.98 -14.88 -9.03
N ILE A 569 2.15 -15.22 -8.01
CA ILE A 569 0.96 -16.11 -8.13
C ILE A 569 -0.16 -15.47 -8.97
N SER A 570 -0.26 -14.14 -9.00
CA SER A 570 -1.34 -13.40 -9.63
C SER A 570 -0.97 -12.77 -10.99
N MET A 571 0.03 -13.31 -11.70
CA MET A 571 0.47 -12.74 -12.99
C MET A 571 -0.10 -13.46 -14.22
N PRO A 572 -1.25 -13.02 -14.80
CA PRO A 572 -1.54 -13.29 -16.19
C PRO A 572 -0.60 -12.43 -17.04
N LYS A 573 0.33 -13.10 -17.73
CA LYS A 573 1.16 -12.58 -18.81
C LYS A 573 1.63 -11.08 -18.72
N ILE A 574 2.41 -10.75 -17.67
CA ILE A 574 3.59 -9.84 -17.64
C ILE A 574 3.44 -8.30 -17.88
N PRO A 575 3.95 -7.36 -17.02
CA PRO A 575 5.37 -6.98 -16.84
C PRO A 575 5.84 -6.80 -15.39
N ILE A 576 7.16 -6.68 -15.29
CA ILE A 576 7.94 -6.59 -14.08
C ILE A 576 7.74 -5.23 -13.44
N SER A 577 6.88 -5.20 -12.44
CA SER A 577 6.85 -4.09 -11.50
C SER A 577 6.92 -4.58 -10.05
N GLY A 578 7.12 -5.89 -9.86
CA GLY A 578 7.27 -6.54 -8.55
C GLY A 578 8.37 -7.61 -8.51
N LEU A 579 9.47 -7.43 -9.26
CA LEU A 579 10.55 -8.40 -9.58
C LEU A 579 10.22 -9.28 -10.83
N LEU A 580 11.20 -9.50 -11.71
CA LEU A 580 11.09 -9.64 -13.19
C LEU A 580 10.48 -10.93 -13.82
N PRO A 581 9.43 -10.89 -14.68
CA PRO A 581 9.36 -11.85 -15.84
C PRO A 581 9.12 -11.26 -17.26
N ASN A 582 9.53 -11.96 -18.37
CA ASN A 582 8.75 -12.21 -19.63
C ASN A 582 9.37 -13.12 -20.76
N ALA A 583 8.59 -14.01 -21.43
CA ALA A 583 8.85 -14.76 -22.70
C ALA A 583 7.55 -15.26 -23.44
N PRO A 584 7.52 -15.59 -24.77
CA PRO A 584 6.42 -16.38 -25.42
C PRO A 584 6.89 -17.49 -26.43
N PRO A 585 6.02 -18.31 -27.11
CA PRO A 585 4.71 -18.93 -26.76
C PRO A 585 4.51 -20.42 -27.23
N SER A 586 3.56 -21.19 -26.64
CA SER A 586 2.64 -22.13 -27.34
C SER A 586 1.53 -22.73 -26.44
N MET A 587 0.36 -23.04 -27.04
CA MET A 587 -0.82 -23.84 -26.58
C MET A 587 -2.10 -23.14 -26.01
N PRO A 588 -3.31 -23.71 -26.26
CA PRO A 588 -4.57 -23.00 -26.61
C PRO A 588 -5.56 -22.79 -25.42
N PRO A 589 -6.71 -22.09 -25.60
CA PRO A 589 -7.40 -21.39 -24.51
C PRO A 589 -8.48 -22.23 -23.80
N PHE A 590 -8.59 -22.06 -22.48
CA PHE A 590 -9.78 -22.43 -21.69
C PHE A 590 -10.66 -21.18 -21.45
N ARG A 591 -11.98 -21.36 -21.59
CA ARG A 591 -13.04 -20.35 -21.43
C ARG A 591 -13.18 -19.89 -19.97
N ALA A 592 -13.31 -18.59 -19.75
CA ALA A 592 -13.64 -18.00 -18.44
C ALA A 592 -15.17 -18.00 -18.16
N PRO A 593 -15.61 -18.14 -16.89
CA PRO A 593 -16.98 -17.83 -16.48
C PRO A 593 -17.18 -16.31 -16.26
N PRO A 594 -18.43 -15.81 -16.24
CA PRO A 594 -18.74 -14.37 -16.25
C PRO A 594 -18.48 -13.66 -14.90
N PRO A 595 -18.23 -12.33 -14.90
CA PRO A 595 -17.87 -11.57 -13.71
C PRO A 595 -19.07 -11.19 -12.83
N ILE A 596 -18.90 -11.33 -11.52
CA ILE A 596 -19.77 -10.77 -10.48
C ILE A 596 -19.41 -9.29 -10.27
N SER A 597 -20.42 -8.43 -10.25
CA SER A 597 -20.35 -6.98 -10.11
C SER A 597 -19.86 -6.53 -8.72
N SER A 598 -18.90 -5.60 -8.68
CA SER A 598 -18.51 -4.85 -7.49
C SER A 598 -19.11 -3.44 -7.50
N SER A 599 -19.88 -3.11 -6.47
CA SER A 599 -20.36 -1.75 -6.15
C SER A 599 -20.11 -1.42 -4.67
N GLY A 600 -19.64 -0.20 -4.40
CA GLY A 600 -19.39 0.42 -3.08
C GLY A 600 -17.89 0.43 -2.75
N ARG A 601 -17.12 1.52 -2.76
CA ARG A 601 -17.30 2.88 -2.21
C ARG A 601 -17.70 2.92 -0.75
#